data_AF-A0A534NFZ5-F1
#
_entry.id   AF-A0A534NFZ5-F1
#
_cell.length_a   1.000
_cell.length_b   1.000
_cell.length_c   1.000
_cell.angle_alpha   90.00
_cell.angle_beta   90.00
_cell.angle_gamma   90.00
#
_symmetry.space_group_name_H-M   'P 1'
#
loop_
_entity.id
_entity.type
_entity.pdbx_description
1 polymer ?
#
loop_
_entity_poly.entity_id
_entity_poly.type
_entity_poly.pdbx_seq_one_letter_code
_entity_poly.pdbx_strand_id
1 'polypeptide(L)'
;MNERTPWKPVLDPGIDLRGLPLTPEEGFVASRLDGATDVHGLSVGTGLPPERIEAALEKLVSLGAVAPPGILDEDEPAANDEPPGVQRKLYETTLHQLPAEERAVRAKAADEPDLSAFCFDPLPAVIHALLENPRFAFAQARLVATHHRIPSGLEALAARAAFAADAGVRRALLRNPQLPAALLRRLLGGRRLLEQHKLVVSRDVPEQTRRAARELLRTRFATADADERVDVIMKTEGRCLTALAGLPIDGKTAGLLCGRTYTSTLLVQNISRWAAAPPALIAHLLKQELVRRSPSLKLLLQRHPNAPTEPRR
;
A
#
# COMPACT_ATOMS: atom_id res chain seq x y z
N MET A 1 3.25 -9.33 20.87
CA MET A 1 4.57 -8.88 20.38
C MET A 1 4.45 -8.70 18.89
N ASN A 2 4.52 -7.45 18.41
CA ASN A 2 4.43 -7.14 16.98
C ASN A 2 5.77 -7.46 16.32
N GLU A 3 5.83 -8.54 15.54
CA GLU A 3 6.96 -8.78 14.64
C GLU A 3 6.88 -7.77 13.50
N ARG A 4 7.60 -6.65 13.64
CA ARG A 4 7.84 -5.70 12.54
C ARG A 4 8.62 -6.44 11.46
N THR A 5 8.19 -6.31 10.21
CA THR A 5 8.93 -6.84 9.06
C THR A 5 10.34 -6.24 9.05
N PRO A 6 11.40 -7.03 8.87
CA PRO A 6 12.77 -6.51 8.89
C PRO A 6 12.99 -5.54 7.72
N TRP A 7 13.50 -4.35 8.03
CA TRP A 7 13.82 -3.32 7.04
C TRP A 7 14.92 -3.80 6.09
N LYS A 8 14.67 -3.61 4.79
CA LYS A 8 15.60 -3.93 3.70
C LYS A 8 16.01 -2.64 2.99
N PRO A 9 17.08 -1.98 3.46
CA PRO A 9 17.51 -0.70 2.91
C PRO A 9 17.96 -0.83 1.44
N VAL A 10 17.62 0.18 0.65
CA VAL A 10 18.02 0.33 -0.76
C VAL A 10 18.55 1.74 -0.97
N LEU A 11 19.63 1.86 -1.73
CA LEU A 11 20.15 3.17 -2.15
C LEU A 11 19.22 3.85 -3.16
N ASP A 12 19.05 5.17 -3.02
CA ASP A 12 18.43 5.97 -4.06
C ASP A 12 19.35 6.03 -5.30
N PRO A 13 18.90 5.54 -6.48
CA PRO A 13 19.71 5.54 -7.70
C PRO A 13 20.04 6.95 -8.22
N GLY A 14 19.35 7.99 -7.75
CA GLY A 14 19.60 9.39 -8.12
C GLY A 14 20.67 10.10 -7.30
N ILE A 15 21.21 9.46 -6.25
CA ILE A 15 22.17 10.08 -5.34
C ILE A 15 23.62 9.76 -5.71
N ASP A 16 24.44 10.80 -5.82
CA ASP A 16 25.89 10.65 -5.96
C ASP A 16 26.55 10.46 -4.59
N LEU A 17 26.88 9.21 -4.28
CA LEU A 17 27.56 8.83 -3.03
C LEU A 17 28.90 9.53 -2.82
N ARG A 18 29.60 9.94 -3.89
CA ARG A 18 30.92 10.60 -3.78
C ARG A 18 30.80 12.05 -3.29
N GLY A 19 29.62 12.65 -3.44
CA GLY A 19 29.32 14.00 -2.95
C GLY A 19 28.85 14.04 -1.50
N LEU A 20 28.62 12.88 -0.86
CA LEU A 20 28.14 12.80 0.52
C LEU A 20 29.31 12.79 1.51
N PRO A 21 29.16 13.42 2.70
CA PRO A 21 30.17 13.42 3.75
C PRO A 21 30.17 12.08 4.50
N LEU A 22 30.55 11.01 3.81
CA LEU A 22 30.60 9.63 4.33
C LEU A 22 32.03 9.26 4.70
N THR A 23 32.16 8.53 5.81
CA THR A 23 33.37 7.79 6.16
C THR A 23 33.55 6.59 5.21
N PRO A 24 34.77 6.01 5.11
CA PRO A 24 34.99 4.80 4.31
C PRO A 24 34.08 3.63 4.71
N GLU A 25 33.74 3.53 5.99
CA GLU A 25 32.83 2.50 6.48
C GLU A 25 31.39 2.73 6.01
N GLU A 26 30.87 3.95 6.14
CA GLU A 26 29.51 4.28 5.69
C GLU A 26 29.37 4.13 4.16
N GLY A 27 30.41 4.52 3.40
CA GLY A 27 30.47 4.28 1.96
C GLY A 27 30.51 2.79 1.61
N PHE A 28 31.20 1.98 2.42
CA PHE A 28 31.21 0.52 2.25
C PHE A 28 29.82 -0.08 2.55
N VAL A 29 29.16 0.33 3.63
CA VAL A 29 27.78 -0.09 3.95
C VAL A 29 26.82 0.31 2.83
N ALA A 30 26.90 1.55 2.34
CA ALA A 30 26.11 2.05 1.22
C ALA A 30 26.25 1.13 -0.01
N SER A 31 27.47 0.74 -0.37
CA SER A 31 27.73 -0.14 -1.53
C SER A 31 27.06 -1.52 -1.46
N ARG A 32 26.57 -1.93 -0.28
CA ARG A 32 25.93 -3.23 -0.04
C ARG A 32 24.40 -3.14 0.08
N LEU A 33 23.80 -1.97 -0.07
CA LEU A 33 22.35 -1.78 0.04
C LEU A 33 21.65 -2.16 -1.27
N ASP A 34 21.17 -3.39 -1.34
CA ASP A 34 20.56 -4.01 -2.52
C ASP A 34 19.02 -4.05 -2.49
N GLY A 35 18.39 -3.57 -1.40
CA GLY A 35 16.94 -3.65 -1.18
C GLY A 35 16.40 -5.05 -0.90
N ALA A 36 17.27 -6.07 -0.82
CA ALA A 36 16.90 -7.46 -0.56
C ALA A 36 17.40 -7.96 0.81
N THR A 37 18.51 -7.42 1.27
CA THR A 37 19.20 -7.80 2.50
C THR A 37 18.75 -6.90 3.66
N ASP A 38 18.44 -7.50 4.81
CA ASP A 38 18.07 -6.78 6.03
C ASP A 38 19.28 -6.43 6.92
N VAL A 39 19.08 -5.68 8.00
CA VAL A 39 20.15 -5.25 8.92
C VAL A 39 20.98 -6.43 9.44
N HIS A 40 20.32 -7.55 9.75
CA HIS A 40 21.01 -8.76 10.22
C HIS A 40 21.87 -9.37 9.11
N GLY A 41 21.33 -9.51 7.90
CA GLY A 41 22.07 -9.98 6.73
C GLY A 41 23.24 -9.07 6.35
N LEU A 42 23.09 -7.75 6.50
CA LEU A 42 24.16 -6.78 6.29
C LEU A 42 25.28 -6.95 7.31
N SER A 43 24.95 -7.13 8.60
CA SER A 43 25.93 -7.40 9.65
C SER A 43 26.74 -8.67 9.34
N VAL A 44 26.06 -9.76 8.95
CA VAL A 44 26.72 -11.01 8.56
C VAL A 44 27.59 -10.82 7.31
N GLY A 45 27.10 -10.12 6.28
CA GLY A 45 27.79 -9.95 4.99
C GLY A 45 28.95 -8.95 5.01
N THR A 46 28.95 -8.00 5.94
CA THR A 46 30.00 -6.98 6.10
C THR A 46 30.99 -7.32 7.21
N GLY A 47 30.62 -8.20 8.15
CA GLY A 47 31.41 -8.47 9.35
C GLY A 47 31.34 -7.37 10.41
N LEU A 48 30.52 -6.34 10.20
CA LEU A 48 30.32 -5.24 11.14
C LEU A 48 29.25 -5.60 12.17
N PRO A 49 29.39 -5.14 13.43
CA PRO A 49 28.35 -5.34 14.44
C PRO A 49 27.06 -4.60 14.06
N PRO A 50 25.87 -5.11 14.44
CA PRO A 50 24.58 -4.53 14.06
C PRO A 50 24.47 -3.04 14.43
N GLU A 51 24.98 -2.64 15.58
CA GLU A 51 24.98 -1.25 16.07
C GLU A 51 25.69 -0.29 15.11
N ARG A 52 26.78 -0.74 14.46
CA ARG A 52 27.52 0.08 13.49
C ARG A 52 26.82 0.15 12.14
N ILE A 53 26.17 -0.94 11.73
CA ILE A 53 25.31 -0.95 10.54
C ILE A 53 24.12 0.00 10.74
N GLU A 54 23.49 -0.05 11.91
CA GLU A 54 22.36 0.83 12.26
C GLU A 54 22.78 2.30 12.26
N ALA A 55 23.92 2.66 12.88
CA ALA A 55 24.44 4.02 12.87
C ALA A 55 24.77 4.53 11.45
N ALA A 56 25.38 3.68 10.60
CA ALA A 56 25.67 4.03 9.21
C ALA A 56 24.38 4.21 8.40
N LEU A 57 23.38 3.35 8.62
CA LEU A 57 22.07 3.46 7.98
C LEU A 57 21.31 4.71 8.43
N GLU A 58 21.36 5.06 9.72
CA GLU A 58 20.78 6.31 10.25
C GLU A 58 21.42 7.53 9.59
N LYS A 59 22.75 7.53 9.43
CA LYS A 59 23.46 8.60 8.72
C LYS A 59 23.03 8.70 7.26
N LEU A 60 22.96 7.57 6.54
CA LEU A 60 22.52 7.53 5.14
C LEU A 60 21.07 8.00 4.96
N VAL A 61 20.18 7.66 5.92
CA VAL A 61 18.80 8.18 5.96
C VAL A 61 18.79 9.69 6.17
N SER A 62 19.60 10.22 7.11
CA SER A 62 19.69 11.67 7.37
C SER A 62 20.21 12.48 6.17
N LEU A 63 21.00 11.83 5.30
CA LEU A 63 21.54 12.41 4.07
C LEU A 63 20.63 12.19 2.85
N GLY A 64 19.48 11.55 3.03
CA GLY A 64 18.54 11.23 1.95
C GLY A 64 18.97 10.08 1.04
N ALA A 65 20.11 9.44 1.29
CA ALA A 65 20.68 8.37 0.45
C ALA A 65 19.87 7.07 0.49
N VAL A 66 19.11 6.86 1.56
CA VAL A 66 18.34 5.63 1.83
C VAL A 66 17.01 6.02 2.46
N ALA A 67 15.91 5.39 2.04
CA ALA A 67 14.61 5.60 2.66
C ALA A 67 14.58 5.00 4.09
N PRO A 68 14.00 5.69 5.09
CA PRO A 68 13.95 5.19 6.47
C PRO A 68 13.24 3.82 6.56
N PRO A 69 13.51 3.03 7.62
CA PRO A 69 12.80 1.80 7.89
C PRO A 69 11.31 2.06 7.92
N GLY A 70 10.60 1.49 6.95
CA GLY A 70 9.16 1.63 6.85
C GLY A 70 8.48 1.16 8.12
N ILE A 71 8.13 2.11 8.99
CA ILE A 71 6.75 2.17 9.46
C ILE A 71 5.95 2.17 8.15
N LEU A 72 5.08 1.17 7.94
CA LEU A 72 4.06 1.30 6.91
C LEU A 72 3.47 2.69 7.12
N ASP A 73 3.69 3.65 6.22
CA ASP A 73 3.31 5.04 6.44
C ASP A 73 1.81 5.11 6.75
N GLU A 74 1.47 5.06 8.03
CA GLU A 74 0.17 5.41 8.56
C GLU A 74 0.15 6.91 8.84
N ASP A 75 1.30 7.55 9.09
CA ASP A 75 1.37 8.98 9.40
C ASP A 75 2.66 9.60 8.86
N GLU A 76 2.68 9.92 7.56
CA GLU A 76 3.61 10.94 7.07
C GLU A 76 2.88 12.28 7.31
N PRO A 77 3.29 13.11 8.29
CA PRO A 77 2.64 14.39 8.52
C PRO A 77 2.79 15.23 7.25
N ALA A 78 1.68 15.85 6.84
CA ALA A 78 1.69 16.78 5.72
C ALA A 78 2.70 17.89 6.03
N ALA A 79 3.77 17.97 5.24
CA ALA A 79 4.67 19.12 5.27
C ALA A 79 3.94 20.34 4.70
N ASN A 80 3.11 20.95 5.55
CA ASN A 80 2.66 22.34 5.64
C ASN A 80 1.69 22.39 6.83
N ASP A 81 2.23 22.75 8.00
CA ASP A 81 1.58 22.77 9.33
C ASP A 81 0.53 23.89 9.50
N GLU A 82 -0.31 24.14 8.50
CA GLU A 82 -1.55 24.89 8.74
C GLU A 82 -2.72 23.90 8.74
N PRO A 83 -3.46 23.77 9.87
CA PRO A 83 -4.55 22.83 9.97
C PRO A 83 -5.59 23.15 8.88
N PRO A 84 -6.12 22.14 8.15
CA PRO A 84 -7.07 22.31 7.03
C PRO A 84 -8.26 23.23 7.33
N GLY A 85 -8.59 23.43 8.61
CA GLY A 85 -9.63 24.36 9.06
C GLY A 85 -9.35 25.83 8.75
N VAL A 86 -8.08 26.27 8.71
CA VAL A 86 -7.74 27.69 8.44
C VAL A 86 -7.98 28.03 6.99
N GLN A 87 -7.43 27.25 6.06
CA GLN A 87 -7.59 27.51 4.62
C GLN A 87 -9.03 27.29 4.17
N ARG A 88 -9.70 26.28 4.74
CA ARG A 88 -11.13 26.07 4.49
C ARG A 88 -11.97 27.25 4.96
N LYS A 89 -11.70 27.81 6.14
CA LYS A 89 -12.39 28.99 6.64
C LYS A 89 -12.17 30.18 5.73
N LEU A 90 -10.92 30.44 5.32
CA LEU A 90 -10.58 31.51 4.38
C LEU A 90 -11.37 31.39 3.06
N TYR A 91 -11.44 30.18 2.51
CA TYR A 91 -12.23 29.90 1.33
C TYR A 91 -13.72 30.23 1.55
N GLU A 92 -14.32 29.67 2.60
CA GLU A 92 -15.76 29.79 2.86
C GLU A 92 -16.19 31.24 3.16
N THR A 93 -15.36 32.03 3.86
CA THR A 93 -15.72 33.40 4.25
C THR A 93 -15.42 34.44 3.18
N THR A 94 -14.37 34.23 2.39
CA THR A 94 -13.82 35.29 1.52
C THR A 94 -13.87 34.88 0.05
N LEU A 95 -13.20 33.77 -0.29
CA LEU A 95 -12.96 33.43 -1.70
C LEU A 95 -14.22 32.89 -2.40
N HIS A 96 -15.06 32.14 -1.69
CA HIS A 96 -16.29 31.55 -2.23
C HIS A 96 -17.33 32.59 -2.67
N GLN A 97 -17.29 33.80 -2.11
CA GLN A 97 -18.21 34.88 -2.47
C GLN A 97 -17.92 35.49 -3.85
N LEU A 98 -16.73 35.23 -4.40
CA LEU A 98 -16.34 35.73 -5.70
C LEU A 98 -17.08 34.98 -6.83
N PRO A 99 -17.40 35.66 -7.94
CA PRO A 99 -17.92 35.02 -9.15
C PRO A 99 -17.06 33.84 -9.60
N ALA A 100 -17.69 32.82 -10.19
CA ALA A 100 -17.02 31.59 -10.59
C ALA A 100 -15.80 31.82 -11.51
N GLU A 101 -15.95 32.70 -12.49
CA GLU A 101 -14.87 33.05 -13.43
C GLU A 101 -13.71 33.76 -12.71
N GLU A 102 -14.04 34.67 -11.78
CA GLU A 102 -13.03 35.39 -11.01
C GLU A 102 -12.24 34.45 -10.08
N ARG A 103 -12.90 33.46 -9.47
CA ARG A 103 -12.22 32.42 -8.67
C ARG A 103 -11.21 31.65 -9.51
N ALA A 104 -11.57 31.25 -10.74
CA ALA A 104 -10.67 30.52 -11.62
C ALA A 104 -9.46 31.39 -12.03
N VAL A 105 -9.69 32.65 -12.39
CA VAL A 105 -8.60 33.59 -12.74
C VAL A 105 -7.65 33.79 -11.56
N ARG A 106 -8.18 34.02 -10.35
CA ARG A 106 -7.37 34.21 -9.15
C ARG A 106 -6.61 32.94 -8.75
N ALA A 107 -7.24 31.77 -8.82
CA ALA A 107 -6.60 30.50 -8.49
C ALA A 107 -5.37 30.20 -9.35
N LYS A 108 -5.39 30.58 -10.64
CA LYS A 108 -4.25 30.39 -11.56
C LYS A 108 -2.99 31.15 -11.14
N ALA A 109 -3.13 32.27 -10.44
CA ALA A 109 -2.02 33.14 -10.03
C ALA A 109 -1.85 33.22 -8.50
N ALA A 110 -2.66 32.49 -7.73
CA ALA A 110 -2.70 32.54 -6.28
C ALA A 110 -1.34 32.18 -5.64
N ASP A 111 -1.09 32.83 -4.51
CA ASP A 111 -0.01 32.57 -3.56
C ASP A 111 -0.62 32.05 -2.24
N GLU A 112 0.20 31.54 -1.33
CA GLU A 112 -0.30 31.17 0.00
C GLU A 112 -0.75 32.42 0.78
N PRO A 113 -1.82 32.32 1.61
CA PRO A 113 -2.61 31.12 1.92
C PRO A 113 -3.77 30.83 0.93
N ASP A 114 -4.02 31.75 -0.02
CA ASP A 114 -5.14 31.66 -0.97
C ASP A 114 -5.03 30.43 -1.87
N LEU A 115 -3.81 30.05 -2.27
CA LEU A 115 -3.55 28.87 -3.08
C LEU A 115 -4.12 27.59 -2.44
N SER A 116 -3.82 27.36 -1.16
CA SER A 116 -4.37 26.23 -0.42
C SER A 116 -5.87 26.38 -0.14
N ALA A 117 -6.37 27.60 0.06
CA ALA A 117 -7.79 27.85 0.26
C ALA A 117 -8.63 27.54 -1.01
N PHE A 118 -8.16 27.91 -2.21
CA PHE A 118 -8.83 27.57 -3.46
C PHE A 118 -8.92 26.05 -3.71
N CYS A 119 -8.14 25.20 -3.03
CA CYS A 119 -8.27 23.75 -3.14
C CYS A 119 -9.60 23.18 -2.61
N PHE A 120 -10.34 23.97 -1.83
CA PHE A 120 -11.68 23.62 -1.32
C PHE A 120 -12.82 23.99 -2.29
N ASP A 121 -12.47 24.56 -3.44
CA ASP A 121 -13.44 24.97 -4.46
C ASP A 121 -14.14 23.75 -5.10
N PRO A 122 -15.48 23.75 -5.19
CA PRO A 122 -16.20 22.64 -5.82
C PRO A 122 -16.15 22.69 -7.35
N LEU A 123 -15.79 23.82 -7.98
CA LEU A 123 -15.87 23.96 -9.43
C LEU A 123 -14.67 23.32 -10.13
N PRO A 124 -14.89 22.43 -11.13
CA PRO A 124 -13.79 21.83 -11.88
C PRO A 124 -12.92 22.87 -12.61
N ALA A 125 -13.52 23.96 -13.09
CA ALA A 125 -12.79 25.05 -13.75
C ALA A 125 -11.73 25.70 -12.84
N VAL A 126 -12.00 25.82 -11.53
CA VAL A 126 -11.04 26.33 -10.56
C VAL A 126 -9.93 25.33 -10.32
N ILE A 127 -10.25 24.02 -10.26
CA ILE A 127 -9.22 22.97 -10.18
C ILE A 127 -8.32 22.97 -11.43
N HIS A 128 -8.89 23.14 -12.62
CA HIS A 128 -8.09 23.27 -13.85
C HIS A 128 -7.14 24.47 -13.79
N ALA A 129 -7.62 25.62 -13.31
CA ALA A 129 -6.79 26.81 -13.12
C ALA A 129 -5.69 26.59 -12.07
N LEU A 130 -5.98 25.94 -10.94
CA LEU A 130 -4.98 25.57 -9.94
C LEU A 130 -3.88 24.68 -10.53
N LEU A 131 -4.23 23.71 -11.38
CA LEU A 131 -3.26 22.82 -12.05
C LEU A 131 -2.39 23.54 -13.10
N GLU A 132 -2.73 24.77 -13.47
CA GLU A 132 -1.91 25.66 -14.31
C GLU A 132 -1.05 26.62 -13.48
N ASN A 133 -1.32 26.74 -12.17
CA ASN A 133 -0.54 27.58 -11.29
C ASN A 133 0.85 26.95 -11.06
N PRO A 134 1.96 27.68 -11.34
CA PRO A 134 3.32 27.14 -11.20
C PRO A 134 3.70 26.79 -9.76
N ARG A 135 2.97 27.29 -8.76
CA ARG A 135 3.20 27.03 -7.34
C ARG A 135 2.38 25.85 -6.81
N PHE A 136 1.48 25.30 -7.61
CA PHE A 136 0.66 24.16 -7.23
C PHE A 136 1.53 22.89 -7.11
N ALA A 137 1.62 22.35 -5.89
CA ALA A 137 2.49 21.23 -5.57
C ALA A 137 1.73 20.08 -4.88
N PHE A 138 2.47 19.12 -4.34
CA PHE A 138 1.90 17.93 -3.72
C PHE A 138 0.99 18.22 -2.51
N ALA A 139 1.26 19.27 -1.73
CA ALA A 139 0.42 19.66 -0.60
C ALA A 139 -1.00 20.04 -1.07
N GLN A 140 -1.10 20.90 -2.08
CA GLN A 140 -2.36 21.32 -2.69
C GLN A 140 -3.05 20.16 -3.40
N ALA A 141 -2.30 19.31 -4.12
CA ALA A 141 -2.83 18.11 -4.74
C ALA A 141 -3.50 17.17 -3.71
N ARG A 142 -2.91 17.00 -2.52
CA ARG A 142 -3.48 16.21 -1.43
C ARG A 142 -4.76 16.85 -0.87
N LEU A 143 -4.81 18.19 -0.75
CA LEU A 143 -6.04 18.91 -0.36
C LEU A 143 -7.18 18.68 -1.36
N VAL A 144 -6.91 18.89 -2.66
CA VAL A 144 -7.90 18.64 -3.73
C VAL A 144 -8.35 17.18 -3.72
N ALA A 145 -7.42 16.23 -3.66
CA ALA A 145 -7.74 14.81 -3.61
C ALA A 145 -8.63 14.43 -2.42
N THR A 146 -8.44 15.08 -1.26
CA THR A 146 -9.19 14.79 -0.03
C THR A 146 -10.58 15.41 -0.04
N HIS A 147 -10.70 16.65 -0.54
CA HIS A 147 -11.89 17.48 -0.30
C HIS A 147 -12.75 17.74 -1.52
N HIS A 148 -12.22 17.59 -2.74
CA HIS A 148 -12.97 17.92 -3.93
C HIS A 148 -14.14 16.96 -4.14
N ARG A 149 -15.31 17.52 -4.46
CA ARG A 149 -16.59 16.80 -4.42
C ARG A 149 -17.12 16.40 -5.79
N ILE A 150 -16.41 16.77 -6.86
CA ILE A 150 -16.86 16.50 -8.23
C ILE A 150 -15.89 15.53 -8.91
N PRO A 151 -16.39 14.39 -9.44
CA PRO A 151 -15.62 13.42 -10.21
C PRO A 151 -14.62 14.00 -11.21
N SER A 152 -15.06 14.95 -12.04
CA SER A 152 -14.24 15.51 -13.12
C SER A 152 -13.01 16.27 -12.62
N GLY A 153 -13.08 16.94 -11.46
CA GLY A 153 -11.90 17.59 -10.88
C GLY A 153 -10.91 16.59 -10.28
N LEU A 154 -11.39 15.47 -9.72
CA LEU A 154 -10.51 14.39 -9.28
C LEU A 154 -9.81 13.71 -10.48
N GLU A 155 -10.52 13.56 -11.59
CA GLU A 155 -9.95 13.04 -12.84
C GLU A 155 -8.91 13.98 -13.42
N ALA A 156 -9.16 15.30 -13.42
CA ALA A 156 -8.21 16.31 -13.87
C ALA A 156 -6.92 16.29 -13.05
N LEU A 157 -7.03 16.18 -11.71
CA LEU A 157 -5.89 16.03 -10.82
C LEU A 157 -5.09 14.76 -11.17
N ALA A 158 -5.77 13.63 -11.28
CA ALA A 158 -5.14 12.34 -11.56
C ALA A 158 -4.69 12.17 -13.02
N ALA A 159 -5.02 13.08 -13.92
CA ALA A 159 -4.49 13.12 -15.28
C ALA A 159 -3.02 13.58 -15.30
N ARG A 160 -2.55 14.29 -14.27
CA ARG A 160 -1.14 14.64 -14.11
C ARG A 160 -0.38 13.45 -13.54
N ALA A 161 0.52 12.86 -14.34
CA ALA A 161 1.25 11.64 -13.99
C ALA A 161 2.03 11.76 -12.67
N ALA A 162 2.65 12.92 -12.40
CA ALA A 162 3.37 13.17 -11.15
C ALA A 162 2.47 13.03 -9.91
N PHE A 163 1.25 13.58 -9.95
CA PHE A 163 0.30 13.48 -8.83
C PHE A 163 -0.31 12.08 -8.71
N ALA A 164 -0.59 11.40 -9.83
CA ALA A 164 -1.03 10.01 -9.78
C ALA A 164 0.07 9.05 -9.25
N ALA A 165 1.34 9.42 -9.43
CA ALA A 165 2.50 8.69 -8.93
C ALA A 165 2.81 8.97 -7.44
N ASP A 166 2.34 10.08 -6.87
CA ASP A 166 2.51 10.38 -5.44
C ASP A 166 1.66 9.44 -4.55
N ALA A 167 2.26 8.92 -3.49
CA ALA A 167 1.58 8.02 -2.57
C ALA A 167 0.55 8.75 -1.71
N GLY A 168 0.83 9.99 -1.29
CA GLY A 168 -0.10 10.80 -0.50
C GLY A 168 -1.37 11.15 -1.28
N VAL A 169 -1.23 11.65 -2.51
CA VAL A 169 -2.36 11.96 -3.40
C VAL A 169 -3.18 10.71 -3.69
N ARG A 170 -2.56 9.57 -4.00
CA ARG A 170 -3.31 8.32 -4.19
C ARG A 170 -4.10 7.91 -2.96
N ARG A 171 -3.49 7.95 -1.76
CA ARG A 171 -4.19 7.63 -0.50
C ARG A 171 -5.37 8.56 -0.28
N ALA A 172 -5.19 9.86 -0.48
CA ALA A 172 -6.26 10.86 -0.39
C ALA A 172 -7.39 10.57 -1.39
N LEU A 173 -7.07 10.30 -2.66
CA LEU A 173 -8.05 9.94 -3.70
C LEU A 173 -8.83 8.67 -3.32
N LEU A 174 -8.16 7.64 -2.81
CA LEU A 174 -8.79 6.38 -2.40
C LEU A 174 -9.73 6.54 -1.20
N ARG A 175 -9.48 7.52 -0.34
CA ARG A 175 -10.35 7.88 0.80
C ARG A 175 -11.51 8.82 0.39
N ASN A 176 -11.46 9.42 -0.80
CA ASN A 176 -12.49 10.34 -1.26
C ASN A 176 -13.79 9.61 -1.66
N PRO A 177 -14.95 9.94 -1.05
CA PRO A 177 -16.24 9.32 -1.40
C PRO A 177 -16.71 9.54 -2.85
N GLN A 178 -16.18 10.56 -3.52
CA GLN A 178 -16.54 10.93 -4.89
C GLN A 178 -15.59 10.33 -5.93
N LEU A 179 -14.69 9.42 -5.53
CA LEU A 179 -13.75 8.77 -6.43
C LEU A 179 -14.48 7.99 -7.53
N PRO A 180 -14.26 8.32 -8.81
CA PRO A 180 -14.88 7.59 -9.92
C PRO A 180 -14.35 6.16 -10.03
N ALA A 181 -15.22 5.20 -10.35
CA ALA A 181 -14.83 3.80 -10.49
C ALA A 181 -13.76 3.59 -11.56
N ALA A 182 -13.82 4.33 -12.68
CA ALA A 182 -12.79 4.28 -13.72
C ALA A 182 -11.42 4.75 -13.20
N LEU A 183 -11.39 5.81 -12.41
CA LEU A 183 -10.18 6.31 -11.79
C LEU A 183 -9.63 5.31 -10.75
N LEU A 184 -10.49 4.73 -9.92
CA LEU A 184 -10.09 3.65 -8.99
C LEU A 184 -9.40 2.49 -9.75
N ARG A 185 -9.98 2.04 -10.86
CA ARG A 185 -9.36 0.98 -11.69
C ARG A 185 -7.98 1.37 -12.21
N ARG A 186 -7.80 2.63 -12.65
CA ARG A 186 -6.51 3.13 -13.11
C ARG A 186 -5.47 3.21 -11.99
N LEU A 187 -5.86 3.64 -10.80
CA LEU A 187 -4.96 3.77 -9.65
C LEU A 187 -4.54 2.41 -9.06
N LEU A 188 -5.46 1.44 -9.04
CA LEU A 188 -5.31 0.17 -8.33
C LEU A 188 -5.02 -1.02 -9.25
N GLY A 189 -5.51 -1.03 -10.49
CA GLY A 189 -5.56 -2.24 -11.34
C GLY A 189 -4.20 -2.87 -11.64
N GLY A 190 -3.16 -2.05 -11.78
CA GLY A 190 -1.78 -2.53 -11.99
C GLY A 190 -1.01 -2.87 -10.71
N ARG A 191 -1.60 -2.70 -9.52
CA ARG A 191 -0.90 -2.90 -8.25
C ARG A 191 -0.85 -4.36 -7.85
N ARG A 192 0.13 -4.70 -7.02
CA ARG A 192 0.33 -6.07 -6.50
C ARG A 192 -0.84 -6.51 -5.64
N LEU A 193 -1.09 -7.82 -5.58
CA LEU A 193 -2.19 -8.40 -4.80
C LEU A 193 -2.17 -7.97 -3.33
N LEU A 194 -0.99 -7.87 -2.73
CA LEU A 194 -0.85 -7.43 -1.33
C LEU A 194 -1.30 -5.98 -1.11
N GLU A 195 -0.98 -5.08 -2.04
CA GLU A 195 -1.42 -3.68 -1.98
C GLU A 195 -2.93 -3.57 -2.17
N GLN A 196 -3.48 -4.33 -3.13
CA GLN A 196 -4.93 -4.36 -3.34
C GLN A 196 -5.66 -4.91 -2.11
N HIS A 197 -5.12 -5.93 -1.44
CA HIS A 197 -5.69 -6.47 -0.22
C HIS A 197 -5.70 -5.44 0.92
N LYS A 198 -4.61 -4.68 1.12
CA LYS A 198 -4.55 -3.61 2.15
C LYS A 198 -5.69 -2.61 1.99
N LEU A 199 -6.03 -2.25 0.76
CA LEU A 199 -7.15 -1.36 0.49
C LEU A 199 -8.51 -1.98 0.85
N VAL A 200 -8.71 -3.25 0.52
CA VAL A 200 -9.97 -3.98 0.80
C VAL A 200 -10.27 -4.06 2.31
N VAL A 201 -9.23 -4.09 3.15
CA VAL A 201 -9.38 -4.16 4.62
C VAL A 201 -9.28 -2.80 5.32
N SER A 202 -8.97 -1.73 4.59
CA SER A 202 -8.81 -0.39 5.16
C SER A 202 -10.16 0.19 5.60
N ARG A 203 -10.24 0.67 6.85
CA ARG A 203 -11.47 1.29 7.40
C ARG A 203 -11.68 2.72 6.92
N ASP A 204 -10.61 3.39 6.52
CA ASP A 204 -10.62 4.80 6.11
C ASP A 204 -11.19 5.01 4.71
N VAL A 205 -11.36 3.93 3.96
CA VAL A 205 -11.80 3.95 2.57
C VAL A 205 -13.31 3.76 2.52
N PRO A 206 -14.06 4.57 1.75
CA PRO A 206 -15.51 4.43 1.62
C PRO A 206 -15.95 3.01 1.24
N GLU A 207 -17.09 2.54 1.76
CA GLU A 207 -17.59 1.18 1.50
C GLU A 207 -17.77 0.89 0.00
N GLN A 208 -18.24 1.87 -0.77
CA GLN A 208 -18.36 1.75 -2.23
C GLN A 208 -16.99 1.49 -2.89
N THR A 209 -15.96 2.23 -2.48
CA THR A 209 -14.58 2.05 -2.94
C THR A 209 -14.03 0.70 -2.52
N ARG A 210 -14.27 0.25 -1.28
CA ARG A 210 -13.87 -1.09 -0.80
C ARG A 210 -14.52 -2.21 -1.61
N ARG A 211 -15.81 -2.09 -1.92
CA ARG A 211 -16.56 -3.07 -2.72
C ARG A 211 -15.95 -3.17 -4.13
N ALA A 212 -15.69 -2.04 -4.79
CA ALA A 212 -15.06 -2.03 -6.09
C ALA A 212 -13.60 -2.53 -6.06
N ALA A 213 -12.84 -2.20 -5.01
CA ALA A 213 -11.49 -2.71 -4.79
C ALA A 213 -11.47 -4.23 -4.58
N ARG A 214 -12.50 -4.80 -3.94
CA ARG A 214 -12.65 -6.25 -3.79
C ARG A 214 -12.82 -6.94 -5.13
N GLU A 215 -13.63 -6.40 -6.03
CA GLU A 215 -13.78 -6.96 -7.39
C GLU A 215 -12.48 -6.87 -8.21
N LEU A 216 -11.73 -5.78 -8.05
CA LEU A 216 -10.40 -5.64 -8.65
C LEU A 216 -9.42 -6.67 -8.11
N LEU A 217 -9.37 -6.87 -6.79
CA LEU A 217 -8.54 -7.89 -6.15
C LEU A 217 -8.88 -9.28 -6.66
N ARG A 218 -10.17 -9.60 -6.80
CA ARG A 218 -10.64 -10.89 -7.33
C ARG A 218 -10.20 -11.11 -8.78
N THR A 219 -10.39 -10.09 -9.62
CA THR A 219 -9.99 -10.13 -11.04
C THR A 219 -8.47 -10.28 -11.19
N ARG A 220 -7.70 -9.53 -10.40
CA ARG A 220 -6.24 -9.61 -10.41
C ARG A 220 -5.74 -10.94 -9.87
N PHE A 221 -6.37 -11.48 -8.81
CA PHE A 221 -6.00 -12.78 -8.25
C PHE A 221 -6.18 -13.89 -9.28
N ALA A 222 -7.29 -13.88 -10.02
CA ALA A 222 -7.57 -14.88 -11.06
C ALA A 222 -6.54 -14.87 -12.21
N THR A 223 -5.86 -13.76 -12.46
CA THR A 223 -4.89 -13.59 -13.56
C THR A 223 -3.44 -13.48 -13.10
N ALA A 224 -3.19 -13.38 -11.79
CA ALA A 224 -1.86 -13.32 -11.21
C ALA A 224 -1.06 -14.60 -11.43
N ASP A 225 0.26 -14.46 -11.44
CA ASP A 225 1.16 -15.61 -11.38
C ASP A 225 1.07 -16.34 -10.04
N ALA A 226 1.49 -17.60 -10.04
CA ALA A 226 1.39 -18.48 -8.88
C ALA A 226 2.20 -17.97 -7.68
N ASP A 227 3.36 -17.37 -7.91
CA ASP A 227 4.24 -16.87 -6.85
C ASP A 227 3.62 -15.67 -6.12
N GLU A 228 3.02 -14.73 -6.86
CA GLU A 228 2.31 -13.59 -6.28
C GLU A 228 1.07 -14.03 -5.48
N ARG A 229 0.31 -15.02 -5.98
CA ARG A 229 -0.84 -15.59 -5.25
C ARG A 229 -0.40 -16.24 -3.94
N VAL A 230 0.68 -17.01 -3.97
CA VAL A 230 1.26 -17.62 -2.76
C VAL A 230 1.73 -16.53 -1.80
N ASP A 231 2.45 -15.52 -2.29
CA ASP A 231 2.98 -14.42 -1.48
C ASP A 231 1.87 -13.69 -0.71
N VAL A 232 0.76 -13.34 -1.37
CA VAL A 232 -0.37 -12.67 -0.70
C VAL A 232 -1.06 -13.58 0.32
N ILE A 233 -1.23 -14.88 0.04
CA ILE A 233 -1.82 -15.82 0.99
C ILE A 233 -0.94 -15.95 2.23
N MET A 234 0.38 -16.12 2.04
CA MET A 234 1.32 -16.32 3.14
C MET A 234 1.46 -15.04 3.98
N LYS A 235 1.69 -13.88 3.35
CA LYS A 235 1.89 -12.60 4.06
C LYS A 235 0.65 -12.09 4.78
N THR A 236 -0.54 -12.50 4.34
CA THR A 236 -1.80 -12.14 5.01
C THR A 236 -2.28 -13.22 5.97
N GLU A 237 -1.52 -14.30 6.15
CA GLU A 237 -1.94 -15.50 6.89
C GLU A 237 -3.32 -16.01 6.45
N GLY A 238 -3.59 -15.94 5.14
CA GLY A 238 -4.84 -16.36 4.54
C GLY A 238 -6.02 -15.40 4.78
N ARG A 239 -5.83 -14.24 5.43
CA ARG A 239 -6.92 -13.25 5.62
C ARG A 239 -7.46 -12.72 4.29
N CYS A 240 -6.64 -12.74 3.23
CA CYS A 240 -7.10 -12.39 1.88
C CYS A 240 -8.16 -13.37 1.35
N LEU A 241 -8.21 -14.62 1.82
CA LEU A 241 -9.10 -15.66 1.31
C LEU A 241 -10.58 -15.32 1.53
N THR A 242 -10.91 -14.53 2.55
CA THR A 242 -12.28 -14.05 2.79
C THR A 242 -12.80 -13.22 1.61
N ALA A 243 -11.95 -12.37 1.02
CA ALA A 243 -12.30 -11.58 -0.17
C ALA A 243 -12.30 -12.43 -1.47
N LEU A 244 -11.64 -13.58 -1.43
CA LEU A 244 -11.46 -14.51 -2.54
C LEU A 244 -12.36 -15.74 -2.45
N ALA A 245 -13.45 -15.66 -1.68
CA ALA A 245 -14.41 -16.75 -1.55
C ALA A 245 -14.88 -17.23 -2.94
N GLY A 246 -14.87 -18.55 -3.13
CA GLY A 246 -15.28 -19.21 -4.37
C GLY A 246 -14.27 -19.14 -5.53
N LEU A 247 -13.14 -18.43 -5.40
CA LEU A 247 -12.10 -18.44 -6.43
C LEU A 247 -11.17 -19.64 -6.24
N PRO A 248 -11.04 -20.54 -7.23
CA PRO A 248 -10.06 -21.62 -7.16
C PRO A 248 -8.64 -21.10 -7.43
N ILE A 249 -7.66 -21.94 -7.15
CA ILE A 249 -6.26 -21.75 -7.57
C ILE A 249 -5.84 -22.89 -8.49
N ASP A 250 -4.89 -22.60 -9.38
CA ASP A 250 -4.33 -23.60 -10.30
C ASP A 250 -3.37 -24.58 -9.58
N GLY A 251 -3.02 -25.66 -10.30
CA GLY A 251 -2.13 -26.70 -9.78
C GLY A 251 -0.75 -26.19 -9.41
N LYS A 252 -0.22 -25.18 -10.11
CA LYS A 252 1.09 -24.56 -9.80
C LYS A 252 1.04 -23.84 -8.45
N THR A 253 0.04 -23.00 -8.23
CA THR A 253 -0.19 -22.29 -6.96
C THR A 253 -0.38 -23.29 -5.82
N ALA A 254 -1.19 -24.34 -6.04
CA ALA A 254 -1.41 -25.40 -5.06
C ALA A 254 -0.11 -26.15 -4.70
N GLY A 255 0.69 -26.50 -5.71
CA GLY A 255 2.00 -27.14 -5.52
C GLY A 255 2.98 -26.29 -4.72
N LEU A 256 3.05 -24.98 -5.02
CA LEU A 256 3.88 -24.04 -4.27
C LEU A 256 3.43 -23.91 -2.81
N LEU A 257 2.13 -23.89 -2.53
CA LEU A 257 1.60 -23.89 -1.15
C LEU A 257 1.95 -25.19 -0.42
N CYS A 258 1.81 -26.35 -1.08
CA CYS A 258 2.24 -27.64 -0.53
C CYS A 258 3.76 -27.75 -0.32
N GLY A 259 4.56 -26.88 -0.94
CA GLY A 259 5.99 -26.79 -0.71
C GLY A 259 6.37 -25.95 0.52
N ARG A 260 5.40 -25.29 1.20
CA ARG A 260 5.67 -24.42 2.35
C ARG A 260 5.64 -25.17 3.67
N THR A 261 6.44 -24.69 4.62
CA THR A 261 6.33 -25.05 6.03
C THR A 261 5.27 -24.17 6.69
N TYR A 262 4.32 -24.79 7.39
CA TYR A 262 3.25 -24.08 8.08
C TYR A 262 3.54 -23.96 9.57
N THR A 263 3.80 -22.74 10.03
CA THR A 263 4.04 -22.40 11.44
C THR A 263 2.87 -21.61 12.06
N SER A 264 2.10 -20.89 11.25
CA SER A 264 0.95 -20.09 11.70
C SER A 264 -0.32 -20.94 11.80
N THR A 265 -0.88 -21.02 13.01
CA THR A 265 -2.19 -21.64 13.25
C THR A 265 -3.31 -20.85 12.57
N LEU A 266 -3.21 -19.52 12.54
CA LEU A 266 -4.19 -18.64 11.90
C LEU A 266 -4.27 -18.90 10.38
N LEU A 267 -3.12 -19.06 9.72
CA LEU A 267 -3.08 -19.41 8.30
C LEU A 267 -3.81 -20.72 8.02
N VAL A 268 -3.54 -21.76 8.80
CA VAL A 268 -4.21 -23.06 8.65
C VAL A 268 -5.72 -22.94 8.87
N GLN A 269 -6.16 -22.20 9.89
CA GLN A 269 -7.58 -21.96 10.14
C GLN A 269 -8.25 -21.23 8.98
N ASN A 270 -7.60 -20.22 8.41
CA ASN A 270 -8.16 -19.47 7.28
C ASN A 270 -8.23 -20.32 6.02
N ILE A 271 -7.21 -21.15 5.73
CA ILE A 271 -7.27 -22.13 4.63
C ILE A 271 -8.40 -23.14 4.86
N SER A 272 -8.59 -23.64 6.10
CA SER A 272 -9.66 -24.60 6.40
C SER A 272 -11.08 -24.03 6.26
N ARG A 273 -11.23 -22.70 6.20
CA ARG A 273 -12.52 -22.03 5.95
C ARG A 273 -12.74 -21.67 4.48
N TRP A 274 -11.69 -21.77 3.67
CA TRP A 274 -11.74 -21.41 2.26
C TRP A 274 -12.18 -22.62 1.43
N ALA A 275 -13.48 -22.69 1.13
CA ALA A 275 -14.08 -23.83 0.43
C ALA A 275 -13.43 -24.18 -0.93
N ALA A 276 -12.78 -23.22 -1.58
CA ALA A 276 -12.07 -23.44 -2.85
C ALA A 276 -10.63 -23.97 -2.68
N ALA A 277 -10.18 -24.22 -1.44
CA ALA A 277 -8.88 -24.81 -1.15
C ALA A 277 -8.74 -26.18 -1.83
N PRO A 278 -7.71 -26.41 -2.67
CA PRO A 278 -7.57 -27.66 -3.41
C PRO A 278 -7.45 -28.89 -2.50
N PRO A 279 -7.99 -30.07 -2.89
CA PRO A 279 -7.87 -31.30 -2.11
C PRO A 279 -6.42 -31.66 -1.74
N ALA A 280 -5.47 -31.45 -2.66
CA ALA A 280 -4.05 -31.70 -2.44
C ALA A 280 -3.48 -30.85 -1.29
N LEU A 281 -3.92 -29.58 -1.19
CA LEU A 281 -3.49 -28.67 -0.12
C LEU A 281 -4.06 -29.11 1.23
N ILE A 282 -5.34 -29.48 1.27
CA ILE A 282 -5.98 -29.97 2.51
C ILE A 282 -5.31 -31.26 3.00
N ALA A 283 -5.07 -32.21 2.10
CA ALA A 283 -4.36 -33.45 2.41
C ALA A 283 -2.92 -33.21 2.88
N HIS A 284 -2.24 -32.21 2.32
CA HIS A 284 -0.91 -31.80 2.75
C HIS A 284 -0.92 -31.18 4.15
N LEU A 285 -1.85 -30.26 4.43
CA LEU A 285 -1.98 -29.63 5.75
C LEU A 285 -2.25 -30.64 6.88
N LEU A 286 -3.06 -31.67 6.62
CA LEU A 286 -3.30 -32.77 7.58
C LEU A 286 -2.02 -33.54 7.98
N LYS A 287 -0.97 -33.49 7.15
CA LYS A 287 0.33 -34.14 7.42
C LYS A 287 1.30 -33.23 8.19
N GLN A 288 1.01 -31.94 8.30
CA GLN A 288 1.89 -30.98 8.97
C GLN A 288 1.95 -31.24 10.48
N GLU A 289 3.14 -31.13 11.06
CA GLU A 289 3.37 -31.35 12.49
C GLU A 289 2.52 -30.43 13.37
N LEU A 290 2.35 -29.16 12.95
CA LEU A 290 1.48 -28.19 13.63
C LEU A 290 0.04 -28.68 13.77
N VAL A 291 -0.49 -29.31 12.71
CA VAL A 291 -1.87 -29.82 12.67
C VAL A 291 -1.99 -31.12 13.46
N ARG A 292 -1.02 -32.03 13.34
CA ARG A 292 -1.01 -33.31 14.10
C ARG A 292 -1.02 -33.09 15.60
N ARG A 293 -0.32 -32.06 16.08
CA ARG A 293 -0.26 -31.68 17.50
C ARG A 293 -1.47 -30.89 17.98
N SER A 294 -2.35 -30.45 17.07
CA SER A 294 -3.52 -29.61 17.40
C SER A 294 -4.82 -30.31 17.01
N PRO A 295 -5.53 -30.94 17.98
CA PRO A 295 -6.81 -31.61 17.71
C PRO A 295 -7.86 -30.71 17.07
N SER A 296 -7.87 -29.43 17.43
CA SER A 296 -8.82 -28.44 16.88
C SER A 296 -8.56 -28.14 15.41
N LEU A 297 -7.29 -27.94 15.00
CA LEU A 297 -6.94 -27.74 13.59
C LEU A 297 -7.21 -28.99 12.77
N LYS A 298 -6.88 -30.17 13.31
CA LYS A 298 -7.15 -31.45 12.65
C LYS A 298 -8.65 -31.62 12.39
N LEU A 299 -9.50 -31.35 13.37
CA LEU A 299 -10.95 -31.43 13.23
C LEU A 299 -11.50 -30.46 12.16
N LEU A 300 -11.00 -29.22 12.13
CA LEU A 300 -11.39 -28.24 11.11
C LEU A 300 -11.06 -28.72 9.70
N LEU A 301 -9.85 -29.24 9.49
CA LEU A 301 -9.41 -29.75 8.19
C LEU A 301 -10.14 -31.04 7.79
N GLN A 302 -10.43 -31.94 8.72
CA GLN A 302 -11.22 -33.15 8.46
C GLN A 302 -12.68 -32.86 8.07
N ARG A 303 -13.25 -31.75 8.56
CA ARG A 303 -14.58 -31.28 8.18
C ARG A 303 -14.60 -30.50 6.86
N HIS A 304 -13.45 -30.22 6.26
CA HIS A 304 -13.38 -29.48 5.01
C HIS A 304 -14.00 -30.32 3.87
N PRO A 305 -14.77 -29.71 2.93
CA PRO A 305 -15.40 -30.44 1.82
C PRO A 305 -14.42 -31.24 0.95
N ASN A 306 -13.18 -30.75 0.83
CA ASN A 306 -12.10 -31.37 0.06
C ASN A 306 -11.14 -32.23 0.92
N ALA A 307 -11.53 -32.59 2.14
CA ALA A 307 -10.72 -33.49 2.97
C ALA A 307 -10.66 -34.89 2.33
N PRO A 308 -9.50 -35.58 2.38
CA PRO A 308 -9.43 -36.96 1.95
C PRO A 308 -10.37 -37.81 2.82
N THR A 309 -11.23 -38.61 2.18
CA THR A 309 -11.97 -39.65 2.87
C THR A 309 -10.97 -40.69 3.37
N GLU A 310 -10.86 -40.88 4.68
CA GLU A 310 -10.12 -42.02 5.22
C GLU A 310 -10.77 -43.30 4.66
N PRO A 311 -9.99 -44.24 4.08
CA PRO A 311 -10.53 -45.56 3.81
C PRO A 311 -10.93 -46.13 5.17
N ARG A 312 -12.21 -46.46 5.35
CA ARG A 312 -12.70 -47.22 6.50
C ARG A 312 -11.84 -48.49 6.59
N ARG A 313 -10.91 -48.54 7.54
CA ARG A 313 -10.21 -49.75 7.96
C ARG A 313 -11.03 -50.42 9.05
#